data_AF-A0A6N9UF32-F1
#
_entry.id   AF-A0A6N9UF32-F1
#
_cell.length_a   1.000
_cell.length_b   1.000
_cell.length_c   1.000
_cell.angle_alpha   90.00
_cell.angle_beta   90.00
_cell.angle_gamma   90.00
#
_symmetry.space_group_name_H-M   'P 1'
#
loop_
_entity.id
_entity.type
_entity.pdbx_description
1 polymer ?
#
loop_
_entity_poly.entity_id
_entity_poly.type
_entity_poly.pdbx_seq_one_letter_code
_entity_poly.pdbx_strand_id
1 'polypeptide(L)'
;ALAALRLLGREPERAARARAVAAELHARLTAAGLDAVRPDAAVVSVRAPSPEEAVRWAADCRAAGLSVGCFRPPSVPDGISRLRLTARGDLSGDQIERAVRVIGETRP
;
A
#
# COMPACT_ATOMS: atom_id res chain seq x y z
N ALA A 1 -20.52 15.48 -8.36
CA ALA A 1 -19.33 15.84 -7.55
C ALA A 1 -19.65 16.14 -6.08
N LEU A 2 -20.58 17.06 -5.76
CA LEU A 2 -20.82 17.54 -4.39
C LEU A 2 -21.32 16.47 -3.38
N ALA A 3 -21.98 15.41 -3.86
CA ALA A 3 -22.47 14.32 -3.01
C ALA A 3 -21.36 13.60 -2.22
N ALA A 4 -20.21 13.33 -2.85
CA ALA A 4 -19.08 12.68 -2.19
C ALA A 4 -18.48 13.55 -1.08
N LEU A 5 -18.41 14.87 -1.28
CA LEU A 5 -17.93 15.81 -0.26
C LEU A 5 -18.89 15.88 0.93
N ARG A 6 -20.21 15.91 0.68
CA ARG A 6 -21.22 15.87 1.74
C ARG A 6 -21.15 14.56 2.54
N LEU A 7 -20.89 13.44 1.87
CA LEU A 7 -20.70 12.15 2.52
C LEU A 7 -19.47 12.16 3.43
N LEU A 8 -18.32 12.65 2.94
CA LEU A 8 -17.11 12.78 3.76
C LEU A 8 -17.31 13.68 4.98
N GLY A 9 -18.14 14.73 4.86
CA GLY A 9 -18.49 15.58 5.99
C GLY A 9 -19.40 14.90 7.02
N ARG A 10 -20.27 13.96 6.59
CA ARG A 10 -21.19 13.21 7.46
C ARG A 10 -20.56 11.96 8.07
N GLU A 11 -19.55 11.40 7.42
CA GLU A 11 -18.94 10.10 7.74
C GLU A 11 -17.42 10.23 7.98
N PRO A 12 -16.99 11.00 9.01
CA PRO A 12 -15.57 11.21 9.31
C PRO A 12 -14.85 9.91 9.71
N GLU A 13 -15.57 8.91 10.21
CA GLU A 13 -15.04 7.60 10.57
C GLU A 13 -14.43 6.87 9.37
N ARG A 14 -14.82 7.18 8.13
CA ARG A 14 -14.17 6.64 6.93
C ARG A 14 -12.69 6.97 6.85
N ALA A 15 -12.31 8.19 7.23
CA ALA A 15 -10.92 8.60 7.25
C ALA A 15 -10.14 7.89 8.36
N ALA A 16 -10.76 7.72 9.54
CA ALA A 16 -10.17 6.95 10.64
C ALA A 16 -9.98 5.48 10.24
N ARG A 17 -10.97 4.88 9.56
CA ARG A 17 -10.91 3.50 9.08
C ARG A 17 -9.80 3.30 8.06
N ALA A 18 -9.61 4.22 7.11
CA ALA A 18 -8.50 4.15 6.15
C ALA A 18 -7.12 4.17 6.85
N ARG A 19 -6.96 4.97 7.90
CA ARG A 19 -5.72 4.98 8.72
C ARG A 19 -5.54 3.68 9.50
N ALA A 20 -6.62 3.12 10.04
CA ALA A 20 -6.57 1.83 10.74
C ALA A 20 -6.14 0.69 9.80
N VAL A 21 -6.68 0.65 8.57
CA VAL A 21 -6.26 -0.31 7.53
C VAL A 21 -4.80 -0.10 7.15
N ALA A 22 -4.33 1.15 7.06
CA ALA A 22 -2.91 1.42 6.77
C ALA A 22 -2.00 0.90 7.89
N ALA A 23 -2.36 1.11 9.15
CA ALA A 23 -1.63 0.60 10.30
C ALA A 23 -1.60 -0.94 10.31
N GLU A 24 -2.73 -1.59 9.99
CA GLU A 24 -2.82 -3.04 9.90
C GLU A 24 -1.97 -3.62 8.75
N LEU A 25 -2.04 -3.04 7.56
CA LEU A 25 -1.18 -3.39 6.43
C LEU A 25 0.29 -3.26 6.81
N HIS A 26 0.68 -2.12 7.41
CA HIS A 26 2.05 -1.90 7.86
C HIS A 26 2.51 -2.97 8.86
N ALA A 27 1.73 -3.25 9.90
CA ALA A 27 2.08 -4.25 10.90
C ALA A 27 2.24 -5.66 10.31
N ARG A 28 1.35 -6.07 9.39
CA ARG A 28 1.44 -7.38 8.75
C ARG A 28 2.59 -7.48 7.75
N LEU A 29 2.86 -6.42 6.98
CA LEU A 29 3.99 -6.38 6.03
C LEU A 29 5.32 -6.45 6.77
N THR A 30 5.49 -5.69 7.86
CA THR A 30 6.73 -5.74 8.66
C THR A 30 6.89 -7.07 9.38
N ALA A 31 5.81 -7.66 9.90
CA ALA A 31 5.83 -9.01 10.46
C ALA A 31 6.23 -10.08 9.42
N ALA A 32 5.91 -9.86 8.14
CA ALA A 32 6.33 -10.72 7.03
C ALA A 32 7.77 -10.43 6.54
N GLY A 33 8.54 -9.58 7.24
CA GLY A 33 9.95 -9.30 6.92
C GLY A 33 10.16 -8.32 5.76
N LEU A 34 9.15 -7.53 5.41
CA LEU A 34 9.25 -6.47 4.41
C LEU A 34 9.64 -5.16 5.09
N ASP A 35 10.56 -4.41 4.47
CA ASP A 35 10.94 -3.07 4.92
C ASP A 35 9.84 -2.08 4.52
N ALA A 36 9.00 -1.69 5.48
CA ALA A 36 7.89 -0.77 5.28
C ALA A 36 7.93 0.37 6.30
N VAL A 37 7.62 1.58 5.85
CA VAL A 37 7.59 2.77 6.72
C VAL A 37 6.25 2.86 7.45
N ARG A 38 6.29 3.21 8.75
CA ARG A 38 5.08 3.42 9.55
C ARG A 38 4.24 4.54 8.91
N PRO A 39 2.96 4.29 8.59
CA PRO A 39 2.14 5.26 7.88
C PRO A 39 1.53 6.29 8.84
N ASP A 40 1.60 7.58 8.49
CA ASP A 40 0.84 8.64 9.16
C ASP A 40 -0.55 8.87 8.55
N ALA A 41 -0.80 8.27 7.38
CA ALA A 41 -2.02 8.42 6.59
C ALA A 41 -2.40 7.10 5.90
N ALA A 42 -3.25 7.14 4.87
CA ALA A 42 -3.75 5.97 4.16
C ALA A 42 -2.76 5.38 3.11
N VAL A 43 -1.46 5.59 3.29
CA VAL A 43 -0.43 5.16 2.33
C VAL A 43 0.65 4.38 3.05
N VAL A 44 0.91 3.15 2.62
CA VAL A 44 2.00 2.29 3.12
C VAL A 44 3.03 2.15 2.01
N SER A 45 4.28 2.43 2.34
CA SER A 45 5.42 2.34 1.42
C SER A 45 6.29 1.16 1.78
N VAL A 46 6.48 0.22 0.85
CA VAL A 46 7.36 -0.95 0.99
C VAL A 46 8.59 -0.74 0.12
N ARG A 47 9.77 -0.71 0.72
CA ARG A 47 11.02 -0.47 0.00
C ARG A 47 11.32 -1.59 -0.99
N ALA A 48 11.67 -1.22 -2.21
CA ALA A 48 12.19 -2.12 -3.23
C ALA A 48 13.74 -2.06 -3.24
N PRO A 49 14.43 -3.13 -3.66
CA PRO A 49 15.90 -3.13 -3.64
C PRO A 49 16.51 -2.21 -4.72
N SER A 50 15.88 -2.10 -5.89
CA SER A 50 16.28 -1.19 -6.98
C SER A 50 15.08 -0.62 -7.76
N PRO A 51 15.27 0.44 -8.59
CA PRO A 51 14.24 0.95 -9.48
C PRO A 51 13.65 -0.10 -10.42
N GLU A 52 14.50 -0.94 -11.02
CA GLU A 52 14.13 -1.99 -11.96
C GLU A 52 13.34 -3.09 -11.26
N GLU A 53 13.79 -3.50 -10.08
CA GLU A 53 13.09 -4.47 -9.23
C GLU A 53 11.73 -3.95 -8.78
N ALA A 54 11.60 -2.66 -8.46
CA ALA A 54 10.31 -2.09 -8.11
C ALA A 54 9.29 -2.22 -9.26
N VAL A 55 9.74 -2.14 -10.52
CA VAL A 55 8.87 -2.30 -11.69
C VAL A 55 8.43 -3.75 -11.84
N ARG A 56 9.40 -4.68 -11.78
CA ARG A 56 9.12 -6.12 -11.90
C ARG A 56 8.19 -6.57 -10.80
N TRP A 57 8.50 -6.22 -9.55
CA TRP A 57 7.69 -6.59 -8.40
C TRP A 57 6.24 -6.09 -8.50
N ALA A 58 6.04 -4.85 -8.97
CA ALA A 58 4.70 -4.34 -9.22
C ALA A 58 3.98 -5.06 -10.37
N ALA A 59 4.71 -5.50 -11.40
CA ALA A 59 4.16 -6.30 -12.49
C ALA A 59 3.80 -7.73 -12.02
N ASP A 60 4.62 -8.35 -11.20
CA ASP A 60 4.39 -9.68 -10.64
C ASP A 60 3.21 -9.68 -9.66
N CYS A 61 3.11 -8.65 -8.81
CA CYS A 61 1.90 -8.39 -8.02
C CYS A 61 0.66 -8.31 -8.91
N ARG A 62 0.73 -7.56 -10.02
CA ARG A 62 -0.39 -7.39 -10.96
C ARG A 62 -0.76 -8.72 -11.62
N ALA A 63 0.21 -9.52 -12.03
CA ALA A 63 -0.03 -10.86 -12.59
C ALA A 63 -0.72 -11.79 -11.58
N ALA A 64 -0.41 -11.64 -10.28
CA ALA A 64 -1.09 -12.31 -9.18
C ALA A 64 -2.45 -11.68 -8.78
N GLY A 65 -2.92 -10.67 -9.52
CA GLY A 65 -4.19 -10.00 -9.31
C GLY A 65 -4.19 -8.89 -8.26
N LEU A 66 -3.02 -8.39 -7.84
CA LEU A 66 -2.86 -7.29 -6.90
C LEU A 66 -2.29 -6.04 -7.60
N SER A 67 -3.05 -4.95 -7.62
CA SER A 67 -2.57 -3.68 -8.15
C SER A 67 -1.91 -2.83 -7.06
N VAL A 68 -0.63 -2.49 -7.24
CA VAL A 68 0.15 -1.60 -6.38
C VAL A 68 0.76 -0.46 -7.20
N GLY A 69 1.04 0.67 -6.56
CA GLY A 69 1.85 1.73 -7.17
C GLY A 69 3.34 1.36 -7.15
N CYS A 70 4.10 1.81 -8.13
CA CYS A 70 5.57 1.72 -8.17
C CYS A 70 6.13 3.13 -8.28
N PHE A 71 6.96 3.52 -7.31
CA PHE A 71 7.57 4.84 -7.22
C PHE A 71 9.08 4.67 -7.24
N ARG A 72 9.74 5.37 -8.16
CA ARG A 72 11.19 5.27 -8.43
C ARG A 72 11.74 6.58 -8.99
N PRO A 73 13.06 6.81 -8.99
CA PRO A 73 13.65 8.04 -9.54
C PRO A 73 13.22 8.26 -11.00
N PRO A 74 13.06 9.53 -11.44
CA PRO A 74 13.31 10.78 -10.69
C PRO A 74 12.13 11.23 -9.79
N SER A 75 11.00 10.49 -9.78
CA SER A 75 9.78 10.90 -9.05
C SER A 75 9.88 10.78 -7.53
N VAL A 76 10.92 10.11 -7.01
CA VAL A 76 11.25 10.01 -5.59
C VAL A 76 12.59 10.73 -5.35
N PRO A 77 12.59 11.95 -4.80
CA PRO A 77 13.80 12.76 -4.63
C PRO A 77 14.85 12.14 -3.70
N ASP A 78 14.43 11.24 -2.79
CA ASP A 78 15.33 10.51 -1.88
C ASP A 78 16.07 9.34 -2.55
N GLY A 79 15.78 9.06 -3.82
CA GLY A 79 16.41 7.97 -4.57
C GLY A 79 15.86 6.56 -4.26
N ILE A 80 14.99 6.41 -3.25
CA ILE A 80 14.58 5.09 -2.75
C ILE A 80 13.33 4.61 -3.49
N SER A 81 13.48 3.54 -4.28
CA SER A 81 12.35 2.92 -4.97
C SER A 81 11.46 2.12 -4.02
N ARG A 82 10.16 2.09 -4.29
CA ARG A 82 9.17 1.47 -3.40
C ARG A 82 7.89 1.05 -4.11
N LEU A 83 7.24 0.03 -3.56
CA LEU A 83 5.82 -0.20 -3.80
C LEU A 83 5.00 0.73 -2.90
N ARG A 84 3.95 1.33 -3.44
CA ARG A 84 3.01 2.18 -2.71
C ARG A 84 1.64 1.53 -2.68
N LEU A 85 1.21 1.13 -1.48
CA LEU A 85 -0.14 0.65 -1.22
C LEU A 85 -1.01 1.81 -0.76
N THR A 86 -2.27 1.82 -1.19
CA THR A 86 -3.29 2.76 -0.72
C THR A 86 -4.33 2.01 0.10
N ALA A 87 -4.36 2.29 1.40
CA ALA A 87 -5.25 1.66 2.35
C ALA A 87 -6.66 2.25 2.23
N ARG A 88 -7.54 1.55 1.52
CA ARG A 88 -8.97 1.93 1.48
C ARG A 88 -9.64 1.49 2.78
N GLY A 89 -10.56 2.31 3.29
CA GLY A 89 -11.28 2.01 4.52
C GLY A 89 -12.21 0.79 4.43
N ASP A 90 -12.57 0.38 3.22
CA ASP A 90 -13.47 -0.75 2.95
C ASP A 90 -12.76 -2.08 2.69
N LEU A 91 -11.43 -2.16 2.87
CA LEU A 91 -10.73 -3.43 2.78
C LEU A 91 -11.12 -4.35 3.94
N SER A 92 -11.44 -5.60 3.61
CA SER A 92 -11.66 -6.67 4.59
C SER A 92 -10.34 -7.25 5.09
N GLY A 93 -10.39 -7.96 6.22
CA GLY A 93 -9.23 -8.69 6.76
C GLY A 93 -8.63 -9.65 5.74
N ASP A 94 -9.47 -10.42 5.05
CA ASP A 94 -9.03 -11.39 4.03
C ASP A 94 -8.35 -10.71 2.84
N GLN A 95 -8.82 -9.52 2.43
CA GLN A 95 -8.19 -8.74 1.36
C GLN A 95 -6.82 -8.21 1.79
N ILE A 96 -6.70 -7.75 3.04
CA ILE A 96 -5.41 -7.32 3.63
C ILE A 96 -4.45 -8.50 3.68
N GLU A 97 -4.88 -9.65 4.19
CA GLU A 97 -4.07 -10.87 4.27
C GLU A 97 -3.59 -11.32 2.90
N ARG A 98 -4.51 -11.38 1.92
CA ARG A 98 -4.16 -11.71 0.54
C ARG A 98 -3.14 -10.74 -0.04
N ALA A 99 -3.29 -9.43 0.21
CA ALA A 99 -2.35 -8.43 -0.30
C ALA A 99 -0.94 -8.63 0.30
N VAL A 100 -0.84 -8.86 1.62
CA VAL A 100 0.43 -9.12 2.30
C VAL A 100 1.09 -10.39 1.75
N ARG A 101 0.31 -11.47 1.59
CA ARG A 101 0.80 -12.73 1.03
C ARG A 101 1.34 -12.55 -0.38
N VAL A 102 0.56 -11.95 -1.29
CA VAL A 102 0.97 -11.75 -2.69
C VAL A 102 2.23 -10.89 -2.78
N ILE A 103 2.35 -9.83 -1.98
CA ILE A 103 3.54 -8.98 -1.97
C ILE A 103 4.76 -9.77 -1.50
N GLY A 104 4.61 -10.60 -0.47
CA GLY A 104 5.67 -11.47 0.03
C GLY A 104 6.10 -12.54 -0.99
N GLU A 105 5.14 -13.21 -1.64
CA GLU A 105 5.38 -14.28 -2.61
C GLU A 105 6.00 -13.78 -3.92
N THR A 106 5.72 -12.54 -4.30
CA THR A 106 6.24 -11.93 -5.54
C THR A 106 7.48 -11.06 -5.31
N ARG A 107 8.05 -11.08 -4.10
CA ARG A 107 9.24 -10.31 -3.75
C ARG A 107 10.42 -10.70 -4.67
N PRO A 108 11.13 -9.73 -5.27
CA PRO A 108 12.31 -9.98 -6.09
C PRO A 108 13.52 -10.45 -5.27
#